data_AF-A0A7X8QJW9-F1
#
_entry.id   AF-A0A7X8QJW9-F1
#
_cell.length_a   1.000
_cell.length_b   1.000
_cell.length_c   1.000
_cell.angle_alpha   90.00
_cell.angle_beta   90.00
_cell.angle_gamma   90.00
#
_symmetry.space_group_name_H-M   'P 1'
#
loop_
_entity.id
_entity.type
_entity.pdbx_description
1 polymer ?
#
loop_
_entity_poly.entity_id
_entity_poly.type
_entity_poly.pdbx_seq_one_letter_code
_entity_poly.pdbx_strand_id
1 'polypeptide(L)'
;MDIEKVKSLMQEMTRCGLSELEWEGEGVKLKLKRETAAADRDFIPMTTSVTGDPSMSTVGQDHAASNQKAAELNGAAKDELIDEASITVVKSPVIGVFYAAASPEAKPYIEVGQKVKKGDVLCIIEAMKLMNEVLSEVDGEILKILVSDGEKVEYGQPLIKIG
;
A
#
# COMPACT_ATOMS: atom_id res chain seq x y z
N MET A 1 -34.18 -0.35 -17.14
CA MET A 1 -32.93 0.22 -16.60
C MET A 1 -33.00 0.08 -15.09
N ASP A 2 -32.14 -0.74 -14.49
CA ASP A 2 -32.23 -1.09 -13.05
C ASP A 2 -31.66 0.02 -12.17
N ILE A 3 -32.45 0.48 -11.20
CA ILE A 3 -32.01 1.45 -10.19
C ILE A 3 -30.87 0.89 -9.32
N GLU A 4 -30.87 -0.43 -9.07
CA GLU A 4 -29.80 -1.10 -8.32
C GLU A 4 -28.47 -1.07 -9.07
N LYS A 5 -28.49 -1.31 -10.39
CA LYS A 5 -27.28 -1.25 -11.24
C LYS A 5 -26.73 0.17 -11.32
N VAL A 6 -27.59 1.20 -11.34
CA VAL A 6 -27.17 2.61 -11.27
C VAL A 6 -26.54 2.94 -9.92
N LYS A 7 -27.12 2.50 -8.80
CA LYS A 7 -26.53 2.72 -7.46
C LYS A 7 -25.18 2.03 -7.31
N SER A 8 -25.06 0.79 -7.77
CA SER A 8 -23.81 0.05 -7.80
C SER A 8 -22.75 0.78 -8.65
N LEU A 9 -23.12 1.24 -9.85
CA LEU A 9 -22.22 2.00 -10.72
C LEU A 9 -21.75 3.32 -10.09
N MET A 10 -22.63 4.03 -9.36
CA MET A 10 -22.26 5.26 -8.64
C MET A 10 -21.32 4.99 -7.45
N GLN A 11 -21.53 3.90 -6.72
CA GLN A 11 -20.59 3.47 -5.66
C GLN A 11 -19.23 3.13 -6.26
N GLU A 12 -19.19 2.39 -7.37
CA GLU A 12 -17.94 2.04 -8.05
C GLU A 12 -17.24 3.26 -8.67
N MET A 13 -17.97 4.21 -9.27
CA MET A 13 -17.39 5.49 -9.71
C MET A 13 -16.77 6.28 -8.55
N THR A 14 -17.45 6.33 -7.40
CA THR A 14 -16.95 7.04 -6.20
C THR A 14 -15.73 6.33 -5.60
N ARG A 15 -15.76 5.00 -5.54
CA ARG A 15 -14.66 4.14 -5.06
C ARG A 15 -13.41 4.23 -5.92
N CYS A 16 -13.58 4.14 -7.25
CA CYS A 16 -12.49 4.37 -8.21
C CYS A 16 -12.10 5.86 -8.29
N GLY A 17 -12.94 6.75 -7.74
CA GLY A 17 -12.80 8.19 -7.85
C GLY A 17 -12.80 8.68 -9.30
N LEU A 18 -13.54 8.03 -10.19
CA LEU A 18 -13.77 8.59 -11.51
C LEU A 18 -14.65 9.84 -11.33
N SER A 19 -14.11 11.02 -11.64
CA SER A 19 -14.92 12.25 -11.76
C SER A 19 -15.97 12.12 -12.85
N GLU A 20 -15.80 11.13 -13.73
CA GLU A 20 -16.37 11.05 -15.06
C GLU A 20 -16.05 9.60 -15.59
N LEU A 21 -17.03 8.82 -16.15
CA LEU A 21 -16.92 7.40 -16.62
C LEU A 21 -17.25 7.11 -18.13
N GLU A 22 -16.34 6.45 -18.86
CA GLU A 22 -16.46 6.07 -20.30
C GLU A 22 -17.43 4.88 -20.58
N TRP A 23 -18.22 4.94 -21.68
CA TRP A 23 -19.17 3.89 -22.13
C TRP A 23 -19.28 3.79 -23.68
N GLU A 24 -19.62 2.62 -24.23
CA GLU A 24 -19.95 2.49 -25.67
C GLU A 24 -21.07 1.47 -25.91
N GLY A 25 -22.02 1.82 -26.79
CA GLY A 25 -23.15 0.98 -27.18
C GLY A 25 -23.69 1.33 -28.56
N GLU A 26 -24.16 0.33 -29.30
CA GLU A 26 -24.75 0.47 -30.65
C GLU A 26 -23.93 1.33 -31.64
N GLY A 27 -22.59 1.27 -31.52
CA GLY A 27 -21.65 2.00 -32.39
C GLY A 27 -21.30 3.42 -31.94
N VAL A 28 -21.64 3.82 -30.70
CA VAL A 28 -21.39 5.16 -30.15
C VAL A 28 -20.53 5.11 -28.88
N LYS A 29 -19.36 5.75 -28.94
CA LYS A 29 -18.39 5.92 -27.83
C LYS A 29 -18.63 7.20 -27.02
N LEU A 30 -18.60 7.11 -25.70
CA LEU A 30 -18.84 8.16 -24.72
C LEU A 30 -17.62 8.21 -23.78
N LYS A 31 -16.85 9.30 -23.70
CA LYS A 31 -15.59 9.33 -22.92
C LYS A 31 -15.63 10.29 -21.74
N LEU A 32 -15.06 9.86 -20.62
CA LEU A 32 -15.03 10.62 -19.39
C LEU A 32 -13.76 10.23 -18.54
N LYS A 33 -13.15 11.18 -17.81
CA LYS A 33 -11.88 11.11 -17.04
C LYS A 33 -11.91 11.85 -15.67
N ARG A 34 -11.15 11.41 -14.64
CA ARG A 34 -10.68 12.29 -13.53
C ARG A 34 -9.33 12.93 -13.85
N GLU A 35 -9.19 14.22 -13.61
CA GLU A 35 -7.89 14.88 -13.46
C GLU A 35 -7.69 15.33 -12.01
N THR A 36 -6.60 14.87 -11.39
CA THR A 36 -6.19 15.25 -10.04
C THR A 36 -5.23 16.43 -10.11
N ALA A 37 -5.60 17.56 -9.52
CA ALA A 37 -4.73 18.73 -9.44
C ALA A 37 -3.51 18.44 -8.56
N ALA A 38 -2.37 18.13 -9.19
CA ALA A 38 -1.07 18.06 -8.55
C ALA A 38 -0.20 19.21 -9.07
N ALA A 39 0.07 20.15 -8.16
CA ALA A 39 1.05 21.23 -8.21
C ALA A 39 1.73 21.52 -9.55
N ASP A 40 1.40 22.69 -10.11
CA ASP A 40 2.28 23.38 -11.04
C ASP A 40 3.67 23.54 -10.40
N ARG A 41 4.67 22.93 -11.04
CA ARG A 41 6.09 23.07 -10.71
C ARG A 41 6.80 23.49 -11.98
N ASP A 42 6.67 24.77 -12.31
CA ASP A 42 7.53 25.50 -13.23
C ASP A 42 9.00 25.05 -13.09
N PHE A 43 9.46 24.28 -14.06
CA PHE A 43 10.84 23.83 -14.17
C PHE A 43 11.52 24.74 -15.21
N ILE A 44 12.30 25.71 -14.75
CA ILE A 44 13.04 26.63 -15.61
C ILE A 44 14.44 26.06 -15.90
N PRO A 45 14.77 25.64 -17.13
CA PRO A 45 16.12 25.24 -17.47
C PRO A 45 16.94 26.48 -17.89
N MET A 46 17.94 26.88 -17.11
CA MET A 46 18.88 27.93 -17.53
C MET A 46 20.36 27.49 -17.50
N THR A 47 20.74 26.91 -18.63
CA THR A 47 22.01 26.99 -19.37
C THR A 47 23.26 27.70 -18.79
N THR A 48 24.41 27.06 -19.06
CA THR A 48 25.76 27.59 -19.39
C THR A 48 26.76 28.12 -18.33
N SER A 49 27.82 27.32 -18.15
CA SER A 49 29.25 27.67 -18.34
C SER A 49 30.03 28.51 -17.31
N VAL A 50 31.03 27.86 -16.70
CA VAL A 50 32.39 28.43 -16.56
C VAL A 50 33.46 27.33 -16.55
N THR A 51 34.58 27.59 -17.22
CA THR A 51 35.71 26.70 -17.48
C THR A 51 36.75 26.67 -16.35
N GLY A 52 37.39 25.52 -16.11
CA GLY A 52 38.58 25.37 -15.27
C GLY A 52 39.35 24.09 -15.61
N ASP A 53 40.64 24.23 -15.92
CA ASP A 53 41.50 23.21 -16.55
C ASP A 53 42.22 22.31 -15.50
N PRO A 54 43.16 21.39 -15.82
CA PRO A 54 43.13 20.04 -15.24
C PRO A 54 44.27 19.75 -14.26
N SER A 55 44.17 18.65 -13.51
CA SER A 55 45.36 17.95 -13.03
C SER A 55 45.11 16.45 -12.83
N MET A 56 46.15 15.66 -13.09
CA MET A 56 46.11 14.19 -13.10
C MET A 56 46.09 13.61 -11.69
N SER A 57 45.52 12.40 -11.54
CA SER A 57 46.26 11.25 -10.99
C SER A 57 45.57 9.89 -11.20
N THR A 58 46.22 9.04 -11.98
CA THR A 58 46.45 7.59 -11.76
C THR A 58 45.30 6.63 -11.38
N VAL A 59 44.86 5.86 -12.39
CA VAL A 59 44.87 4.37 -12.47
C VAL A 59 44.62 3.56 -11.17
N GLY A 60 43.58 2.71 -11.23
CA GLY A 60 43.41 1.50 -10.41
C GLY A 60 42.44 0.52 -11.07
N GLN A 61 42.91 -0.67 -11.44
CA GLN A 61 42.15 -1.76 -12.09
C GLN A 61 41.06 -2.33 -11.15
N ASP A 62 39.83 -2.56 -11.62
CA ASP A 62 39.35 -3.77 -12.33
C ASP A 62 39.27 -5.02 -11.44
N HIS A 63 38.04 -5.45 -11.13
CA HIS A 63 37.69 -6.87 -11.05
C HIS A 63 36.18 -7.10 -11.21
N ALA A 64 35.83 -8.28 -11.72
CA ALA A 64 34.52 -8.60 -12.27
C ALA A 64 33.59 -9.43 -11.36
N ALA A 65 32.30 -9.33 -11.67
CA ALA A 65 31.23 -10.33 -11.62
C ALA A 65 31.33 -11.61 -10.73
N SER A 66 30.34 -11.77 -9.84
CA SER A 66 29.54 -13.00 -9.61
C SER A 66 28.35 -12.61 -8.72
N ASN A 67 27.07 -12.69 -9.12
CA ASN A 67 26.22 -13.87 -9.41
C ASN A 67 25.80 -14.70 -8.17
N GLN A 68 24.59 -15.27 -8.24
CA GLN A 68 23.80 -16.01 -7.23
C GLN A 68 23.00 -15.09 -6.28
N LYS A 69 21.66 -15.04 -6.26
CA LYS A 69 20.54 -16.01 -6.48
C LYS A 69 20.31 -16.98 -5.32
N ALA A 70 19.48 -16.54 -4.36
CA ALA A 70 18.55 -17.30 -3.50
C ALA A 70 17.81 -16.27 -2.61
N ALA A 71 16.56 -16.43 -2.17
CA ALA A 71 15.61 -17.51 -2.39
C ALA A 71 14.19 -16.95 -2.60
N GLU A 72 13.47 -17.48 -3.59
CA GLU A 72 12.02 -17.39 -3.66
C GLU A 72 11.45 -18.41 -2.66
N LEU A 73 10.93 -17.96 -1.52
CA LEU A 73 10.19 -18.83 -0.61
C LEU A 73 8.72 -18.84 -0.99
N ASN A 74 8.35 -19.93 -1.66
CA ASN A 74 6.99 -20.19 -2.12
C ASN A 74 6.07 -20.51 -0.92
N GLY A 75 5.47 -19.48 -0.36
CA GLY A 75 4.37 -19.61 0.60
C GLY A 75 3.07 -19.91 -0.13
N ALA A 76 2.84 -21.18 -0.48
CA ALA A 76 1.58 -21.63 -1.06
C ALA A 76 0.46 -21.53 -0.02
N ALA A 77 -0.14 -20.33 0.10
CA ALA A 77 -1.34 -20.13 0.88
C ALA A 77 -2.47 -20.98 0.29
N LYS A 78 -2.99 -21.88 1.13
CA LYS A 78 -4.11 -22.76 0.85
C LYS A 78 -5.33 -21.89 0.55
N ASP A 79 -5.76 -21.88 -0.71
CA ASP A 79 -6.97 -21.17 -1.16
C ASP A 79 -8.21 -21.95 -0.69
N GLU A 80 -8.49 -21.85 0.61
CA GLU A 80 -9.82 -22.07 1.12
C GLU A 80 -10.66 -20.87 0.71
N LEU A 81 -11.78 -21.14 0.02
CA LEU A 81 -12.75 -20.16 -0.45
C LEU A 81 -13.47 -19.53 0.75
N ILE A 82 -12.77 -18.62 1.44
CA ILE A 82 -13.34 -17.78 2.48
C ILE A 82 -14.29 -16.81 1.77
N ASP A 83 -15.58 -16.96 2.05
CA ASP A 83 -16.62 -16.04 1.58
C ASP A 83 -16.22 -14.60 1.92
N GLU A 84 -16.19 -13.70 0.93
CA GLU A 84 -15.80 -12.31 1.15
C GLU A 84 -16.69 -11.60 2.18
N ALA A 85 -17.92 -12.10 2.40
CA ALA A 85 -18.81 -11.62 3.46
C ALA A 85 -18.31 -11.91 4.90
N SER A 86 -17.39 -12.86 5.08
CA SER A 86 -16.81 -13.23 6.38
C SER A 86 -15.49 -12.50 6.69
N ILE A 87 -14.92 -11.76 5.73
CA ILE A 87 -13.63 -11.09 5.88
C ILE A 87 -13.80 -9.72 6.56
N THR A 88 -13.29 -9.61 7.78
CA THR A 88 -13.14 -8.33 8.49
C THR A 88 -11.87 -7.61 8.05
N VAL A 89 -12.00 -6.36 7.60
CA VAL A 89 -10.87 -5.52 7.18
C VAL A 89 -10.55 -4.49 8.26
N VAL A 90 -9.45 -4.70 8.97
CA VAL A 90 -8.91 -3.74 9.93
C VAL A 90 -8.30 -2.56 9.18
N LYS A 91 -8.62 -1.34 9.58
CA LYS A 91 -8.20 -0.10 8.94
C LYS A 91 -7.43 0.80 9.91
N SER A 92 -6.58 1.66 9.36
CA SER A 92 -5.85 2.64 10.15
C SER A 92 -6.79 3.67 10.80
N PRO A 93 -6.78 3.83 12.14
CA PRO A 93 -7.58 4.85 12.83
C PRO A 93 -6.95 6.25 12.78
N VAL A 94 -5.69 6.38 12.33
CA VAL A 94 -4.92 7.64 12.28
C VAL A 94 -4.03 7.70 11.03
N ILE A 95 -3.43 8.85 10.77
CA ILE A 95 -2.33 8.98 9.79
C ILE A 95 -1.00 8.79 10.53
N GLY A 96 -0.10 7.97 10.02
CA GLY A 96 1.17 7.68 10.70
C GLY A 96 2.08 6.72 9.95
N VAL A 97 2.97 6.05 10.69
CA VAL A 97 3.86 4.99 10.20
C VAL A 97 3.46 3.66 10.85
N PHE A 98 3.19 2.63 10.05
CA PHE A 98 2.86 1.29 10.52
C PHE A 98 4.11 0.55 11.00
N TYR A 99 4.02 -0.11 12.16
CA TYR A 99 5.01 -1.08 12.60
C TYR A 99 4.34 -2.40 13.03
N ALA A 100 4.91 -3.51 12.60
CA ALA A 100 4.43 -4.85 12.92
C ALA A 100 4.81 -5.30 14.33
N ALA A 101 5.75 -4.62 15.00
CA ALA A 101 6.30 -4.97 16.31
C ALA A 101 6.41 -3.75 17.25
N ALA A 102 6.53 -4.00 18.56
CA ALA A 102 6.68 -2.95 19.58
C ALA A 102 8.01 -2.15 19.48
N SER A 103 9.03 -2.75 18.87
CA SER A 103 10.34 -2.16 18.60
C SER A 103 11.06 -2.97 17.50
N PRO A 104 12.13 -2.44 16.88
CA PRO A 104 12.85 -3.14 15.79
C PRO A 104 13.48 -4.48 16.16
N GLU A 105 13.69 -4.76 17.46
CA GLU A 105 14.24 -6.02 17.97
C GLU A 105 13.16 -6.96 18.54
N ALA A 106 11.92 -6.48 18.66
CA ALA A 106 10.80 -7.27 19.14
C ALA A 106 10.23 -8.17 18.02
N LYS A 107 9.55 -9.24 18.42
CA LYS A 107 8.75 -10.03 17.47
C LYS A 107 7.55 -9.22 16.99
N PRO A 108 7.04 -9.50 15.77
CA PRO A 108 5.75 -9.00 15.35
C PRO A 108 4.64 -9.36 16.35
N TYR A 109 3.65 -8.47 16.49
CA TYR A 109 2.43 -8.75 17.26
C TYR A 109 1.62 -9.90 16.64
N ILE A 110 1.61 -9.97 15.31
CA ILE A 110 0.90 -11.00 14.53
C ILE A 110 1.70 -11.53 13.35
N GLU A 111 1.42 -12.77 12.97
CA GLU A 111 1.86 -13.41 11.72
C GLU A 111 0.65 -13.92 10.92
N VAL A 112 0.80 -14.12 9.61
CA VAL A 112 -0.28 -14.70 8.77
C VAL A 112 -0.54 -16.16 9.19
N GLY A 113 -1.81 -16.53 9.36
CA GLY A 113 -2.24 -17.81 9.94
C GLY A 113 -2.30 -17.81 11.48
N GLN A 114 -1.94 -16.71 12.15
CA GLN A 114 -2.11 -16.60 13.60
C GLN A 114 -3.58 -16.37 13.96
N LYS A 115 -4.03 -17.04 15.03
CA LYS A 115 -5.35 -16.79 15.63
C LYS A 115 -5.28 -15.65 16.62
N VAL A 116 -6.23 -14.73 16.54
CA VAL A 116 -6.36 -13.55 17.38
C VAL A 116 -7.75 -13.48 18.00
N LYS A 117 -7.83 -12.78 19.14
CA LYS A 117 -9.06 -12.48 19.86
C LYS A 117 -9.37 -10.99 19.82
N LYS A 118 -10.64 -10.66 20.02
CA LYS A 118 -11.06 -9.28 20.25
C LYS A 118 -10.28 -8.68 21.42
N GLY A 119 -9.61 -7.56 21.17
CA GLY A 119 -8.74 -6.86 22.12
C GLY A 119 -7.25 -7.19 22.01
N ASP A 120 -6.85 -8.20 21.24
CA ASP A 120 -5.42 -8.47 20.98
C ASP A 120 -4.81 -7.33 20.14
N VAL A 121 -3.58 -6.93 20.46
CA VAL A 121 -2.82 -5.94 19.68
C VAL A 121 -2.38 -6.57 18.37
N LEU A 122 -2.66 -5.89 17.26
CA LEU A 122 -2.37 -6.34 15.90
C LEU A 122 -1.12 -5.68 15.31
N CYS A 123 -0.95 -4.39 15.58
CA CYS A 123 0.18 -3.56 15.15
C CYS A 123 0.19 -2.25 15.96
N ILE A 124 1.22 -1.43 15.77
CA ILE A 124 1.23 -0.03 16.23
C ILE A 124 1.32 0.92 15.04
N ILE A 125 0.79 2.12 15.22
CA ILE A 125 0.97 3.23 14.28
C ILE A 125 1.61 4.40 15.02
N GLU A 126 2.80 4.81 14.59
CA GLU A 126 3.42 6.03 15.08
C GLU A 126 2.76 7.26 14.46
N ALA A 127 2.12 8.08 15.30
CA ALA A 127 1.59 9.38 14.91
C ALA A 127 2.06 10.44 15.91
N MET A 128 2.77 11.48 15.43
CA MET A 128 3.29 12.57 16.28
C MET A 128 4.14 12.08 17.49
N LYS A 129 4.96 11.02 17.29
CA LYS A 129 5.75 10.31 18.31
C LYS A 129 4.94 9.53 19.37
N LEU A 130 3.65 9.33 19.16
CA LEU A 130 2.80 8.45 19.97
C LEU A 130 2.65 7.11 19.23
N MET A 131 2.96 6.01 19.91
CA MET A 131 2.74 4.65 19.42
C MET A 131 1.31 4.24 19.76
N ASN A 132 0.41 4.31 18.78
CA ASN A 132 -0.99 3.95 18.97
C ASN A 132 -1.21 2.48 18.59
N GLU A 133 -1.60 1.67 19.57
CA GLU A 133 -1.96 0.26 19.34
C GLU A 133 -3.25 0.14 18.52
N VAL A 134 -3.24 -0.73 17.52
CA VAL A 134 -4.43 -1.15 16.77
C VAL A 134 -4.86 -2.51 17.31
N LEU A 135 -6.07 -2.57 17.87
CA LEU A 135 -6.61 -3.79 18.47
C LEU A 135 -7.54 -4.54 17.51
N SER A 136 -7.64 -5.86 17.65
CA SER A 136 -8.67 -6.62 16.93
C SER A 136 -10.06 -6.33 17.48
N GLU A 137 -11.02 -6.08 16.59
CA GLU A 137 -12.43 -5.90 16.97
C GLU A 137 -13.22 -7.23 17.03
N VAL A 138 -12.63 -8.32 16.53
CA VAL A 138 -13.21 -9.65 16.35
C VAL A 138 -12.26 -10.77 16.77
N ASP A 139 -12.81 -11.96 17.03
CA ASP A 139 -12.04 -13.21 17.09
C ASP A 139 -11.90 -13.76 15.65
N GLY A 140 -10.73 -14.31 15.27
CA GLY A 140 -10.50 -14.87 13.93
C GLY A 140 -9.05 -15.26 13.66
N GLU A 141 -8.71 -15.49 12.39
CA GLU A 141 -7.36 -15.81 11.90
C GLU A 141 -6.83 -14.72 10.95
N ILE A 142 -5.54 -14.37 11.07
CA ILE A 142 -4.91 -13.35 10.22
C ILE A 142 -4.71 -13.90 8.80
N LEU A 143 -5.57 -13.50 7.87
CA LEU A 143 -5.52 -13.96 6.47
C LEU A 143 -4.42 -13.25 5.68
N LYS A 144 -4.24 -11.94 5.92
CA LYS A 144 -3.27 -11.13 5.18
C LYS A 144 -2.94 -9.82 5.90
N ILE A 145 -1.65 -9.48 5.92
CA ILE A 145 -1.15 -8.14 6.23
C ILE A 145 -0.96 -7.41 4.89
N LEU A 146 -1.49 -6.18 4.77
CA LEU A 146 -1.61 -5.41 3.52
C LEU A 146 -0.58 -4.28 3.40
N VAL A 147 0.19 -4.03 4.46
CA VAL A 147 1.10 -2.89 4.62
C VAL A 147 2.45 -3.40 5.16
N SER A 148 3.54 -2.78 4.72
CA SER A 148 4.91 -3.16 5.09
C SER A 148 5.34 -2.50 6.40
N ASP A 149 6.27 -3.11 7.14
CA ASP A 149 6.88 -2.48 8.31
C ASP A 149 7.62 -1.18 7.94
N GLY A 150 7.38 -0.11 8.69
CA GLY A 150 7.90 1.23 8.40
C GLY A 150 7.18 2.00 7.27
N GLU A 151 6.09 1.45 6.72
CA GLU A 151 5.32 2.11 5.66
C GLU A 151 4.39 3.21 6.21
N LYS A 152 4.19 4.28 5.45
CA LYS A 152 3.25 5.35 5.81
C LYS A 152 1.82 4.92 5.53
N VAL A 153 0.92 5.20 6.47
CA VAL A 153 -0.50 4.87 6.36
C VAL A 153 -1.39 6.09 6.53
N GLU A 154 -2.46 6.14 5.75
CA GLU A 154 -3.50 7.16 5.80
C GLU A 154 -4.72 6.73 6.63
N TYR A 155 -5.54 7.69 7.09
CA TYR A 155 -6.77 7.39 7.81
C TYR A 155 -7.72 6.53 6.97
N GLY A 156 -8.21 5.43 7.53
CA GLY A 156 -9.09 4.50 6.85
C GLY A 156 -8.40 3.54 5.87
N GLN A 157 -7.08 3.62 5.69
CA GLN A 157 -6.31 2.68 4.86
C GLN A 157 -6.42 1.25 5.41
N PRO A 158 -6.78 0.25 4.58
CA PRO A 158 -6.77 -1.16 4.97
C PRO A 158 -5.36 -1.62 5.40
N LEU A 159 -5.27 -2.25 6.57
CA LEU A 159 -4.02 -2.77 7.14
C LEU A 159 -3.97 -4.29 7.13
N ILE A 160 -5.04 -4.94 7.61
CA ILE A 160 -5.06 -6.38 7.87
C ILE A 160 -6.43 -6.96 7.47
N LYS A 161 -6.44 -8.18 6.94
CA LYS A 161 -7.64 -9.00 6.74
C LYS A 161 -7.69 -10.11 7.79
N ILE A 162 -8.83 -10.27 8.46
CA ILE A 162 -9.14 -11.32 9.43
C ILE A 162 -10.37 -12.08 8.92
N GLY A 163 -10.44 -13.39 9.14
CA GLY A 163 -11.61 -14.23 8.85
C GLY A 163 -11.64 -15.51 9.67
#